data_AF-A0A0C9WZP2-F1
#
_entry.id   AF-A0A0C9WZP2-F1
#
_cell.length_a   1.000
_cell.length_b   1.000
_cell.length_c   1.000
_cell.angle_alpha   90.00
_cell.angle_beta   90.00
_cell.angle_gamma   90.00
#
_symmetry.space_group_name_H-M   'P 1'
#
loop_
_entity.id
_entity.type
_entity.pdbx_description
1 polymer ?
#
loop_
_entity_poly.entity_id
_entity_poly.type
_entity_poly.pdbx_seq_one_letter_code
_entity_poly.pdbx_strand_id
1 'polypeptide(L)'
;MPGDRSSVRVSRKRKATLTPSPQSSPPSEVQVLDLTITPKASARKRHLPSLTPLTIPVVTIPDSPITSSTSPSSLWTSSVSQGPSSSSSFALTSPSSPPVPSSPSSIPSPNLTSSHKSSSKWPAHCYVVDMRDAFEKIDSQEMRKRFGTLEEQLEHVFGCKVKLATYYNVRTRWKAASEDHREEAVAGGRTPAGRWSVFARQYPLKQ
;
A
#
# COMPACT_ATOMS: atom_id res chain seq x y z
N MET A 1 -28.45 -8.38 -40.47
CA MET A 1 -27.87 -7.07 -40.84
C MET A 1 -26.65 -6.81 -39.96
N PRO A 2 -25.44 -7.27 -40.33
CA PRO A 2 -24.23 -6.98 -39.58
C PRO A 2 -23.74 -5.55 -39.91
N GLY A 3 -23.66 -4.71 -38.90
CA GLY A 3 -23.13 -3.34 -38.99
C GLY A 3 -21.62 -3.35 -38.79
N ASP A 4 -20.91 -3.10 -39.88
CA ASP A 4 -19.46 -2.93 -39.95
C ASP A 4 -19.03 -1.70 -39.13
N ARG A 5 -18.22 -1.90 -38.09
CA ARG A 5 -17.62 -0.82 -37.30
C ARG A 5 -16.10 -0.85 -37.49
N SER A 6 -15.67 -0.17 -38.53
CA SER A 6 -14.29 0.20 -38.82
C SER A 6 -13.64 0.93 -37.63
N SER A 7 -12.74 0.26 -36.91
CA SER A 7 -11.85 0.90 -35.94
C SER A 7 -10.64 1.50 -36.65
N VAL A 8 -10.61 2.83 -36.72
CA VAL A 8 -9.47 3.63 -37.17
C VAL A 8 -8.32 3.50 -36.16
N ARG A 9 -7.19 2.91 -36.58
CA ARG A 9 -5.94 2.87 -35.81
C ARG A 9 -5.21 4.21 -35.95
N VAL A 10 -5.10 4.96 -34.87
CA VAL A 10 -4.25 6.16 -34.81
C VAL A 10 -2.83 5.74 -34.43
N SER A 11 -1.96 5.65 -35.44
CA SER A 11 -0.53 5.42 -35.28
C SER A 11 0.16 6.65 -34.67
N ARG A 12 0.60 6.55 -33.42
CA ARG A 12 1.47 7.55 -32.79
C ARG A 12 2.93 7.33 -33.20
N LYS A 13 3.39 8.21 -34.09
CA LYS A 13 4.77 8.33 -34.59
C LYS A 13 5.71 8.67 -33.42
N ARG A 14 6.62 7.76 -33.06
CA ARG A 14 7.67 8.00 -32.06
C ARG A 14 8.74 8.88 -32.70
N LYS A 15 8.99 10.05 -32.10
CA LYS A 15 10.08 10.96 -32.45
C LYS A 15 11.35 10.43 -31.78
N ALA A 16 12.30 9.95 -32.58
CA ALA A 16 13.61 9.54 -32.14
C ALA A 16 14.42 10.79 -31.74
N THR A 17 14.83 10.87 -30.48
CA THR A 17 15.79 11.87 -30.01
C THR A 17 17.17 11.22 -30.05
N LEU A 18 18.01 11.74 -30.95
CA LEU A 18 19.41 11.37 -31.11
C LEU A 18 20.20 11.67 -29.84
N THR A 19 20.92 10.65 -29.39
CA THR A 19 21.93 10.68 -28.34
C THR A 19 23.24 11.25 -28.91
N PRO A 20 23.82 12.33 -28.36
CA PRO A 20 25.21 12.69 -28.66
C PRO A 20 26.18 11.90 -27.76
N SER A 21 27.22 11.37 -28.41
CA SER A 21 28.35 10.63 -27.83
C SER A 21 29.30 11.52 -27.01
N PRO A 22 30.15 10.92 -26.15
CA PRO A 22 30.91 11.61 -25.11
C PRO A 22 32.17 12.25 -25.68
N GLN A 23 32.43 13.51 -25.32
CA GLN A 23 33.70 14.18 -25.64
C GLN A 23 34.53 14.36 -24.36
N SER A 24 35.76 13.89 -24.49
CA SER A 24 36.91 13.85 -23.58
C SER A 24 37.09 15.04 -22.64
N SER A 25 37.53 14.73 -21.42
CA SER A 25 37.97 15.63 -20.34
C SER A 25 39.06 16.64 -20.75
N PRO A 26 39.17 17.74 -19.99
CA PRO A 26 40.42 18.02 -19.26
C PRO A 26 40.21 18.36 -17.76
N PRO A 27 41.28 18.35 -16.95
CA PRO A 27 41.20 18.46 -15.49
C PRO A 27 41.25 19.91 -14.98
N SER A 28 40.74 20.09 -13.77
CA SER A 28 40.94 21.22 -12.85
C SER A 28 40.39 22.57 -13.26
N GLU A 29 39.27 22.96 -12.65
CA GLU A 29 39.15 24.29 -12.03
C GLU A 29 38.03 24.28 -10.99
N VAL A 30 38.33 24.75 -9.79
CA VAL A 30 37.40 24.78 -8.65
C VAL A 30 36.49 26.00 -8.83
N GLN A 31 35.39 25.85 -9.59
CA GLN A 31 34.36 26.90 -9.68
C GLN A 31 33.34 26.72 -8.57
N VAL A 32 33.35 27.65 -7.62
CA VAL A 32 32.29 27.83 -6.62
C VAL A 32 31.07 28.37 -7.38
N LEU A 33 30.19 27.47 -7.82
CA LEU A 33 28.93 27.84 -8.44
C LEU A 33 27.95 28.32 -7.36
N ASP A 34 27.76 29.63 -7.32
CA ASP A 34 26.63 30.29 -6.68
C ASP A 34 25.34 29.85 -7.38
N LEU A 35 24.63 28.89 -6.78
CA LEU A 35 23.35 28.38 -7.25
C LEU A 35 22.25 29.37 -6.87
N THR A 36 22.19 30.50 -7.57
CA THR A 36 21.01 31.36 -7.56
C THR A 36 19.86 30.66 -8.29
N ILE A 37 19.09 29.87 -7.53
CA ILE A 37 17.87 29.20 -7.99
C ILE A 37 16.83 30.28 -8.29
N THR A 38 16.65 30.62 -9.57
CA THR A 38 15.55 31.47 -10.02
C THR A 38 14.28 30.62 -10.14
N PRO A 39 13.22 30.87 -9.35
CA PRO A 39 11.97 30.16 -9.51
C PRO A 39 11.27 30.63 -10.79
N LYS A 40 11.30 29.78 -11.82
CA LYS A 40 10.50 29.97 -13.04
C LYS A 40 9.03 29.71 -12.69
N ALA A 41 8.35 30.76 -12.21
CA ALA A 41 6.92 30.78 -11.97
C ALA A 41 6.18 30.58 -13.30
N SER A 42 5.87 29.32 -13.64
CA SER A 42 4.93 29.01 -14.71
C SER A 42 3.52 29.32 -14.21
N ALA A 43 3.09 30.55 -14.46
CA ALA A 43 1.73 31.03 -14.22
C ALA A 43 0.76 30.29 -15.16
N ARG A 44 0.39 29.06 -14.79
CA ARG A 44 -0.71 28.34 -15.42
C ARG A 44 -2.00 29.02 -14.96
N LYS A 45 -2.55 29.90 -15.80
CA LYS A 45 -3.89 30.50 -15.66
C LYS A 45 -4.88 29.38 -15.36
N ARG A 46 -5.24 29.24 -14.08
CA ARG A 46 -6.37 28.42 -13.66
C ARG A 46 -7.60 29.23 -14.03
N HIS A 47 -8.36 28.75 -15.02
CA HIS A 47 -9.75 29.14 -15.14
C HIS A 47 -10.45 28.68 -13.86
N LEU A 48 -10.73 29.63 -12.97
CA LEU A 48 -11.65 29.43 -11.85
C LEU A 48 -13.02 29.12 -12.46
N PRO A 49 -13.64 27.97 -12.14
CA PRO A 49 -15.04 27.77 -12.45
C PRO A 49 -15.85 28.81 -11.67
N SER A 50 -16.65 29.58 -12.40
CA SER A 50 -17.64 30.52 -11.87
C SER A 50 -18.52 29.79 -10.85
N LEU A 51 -18.53 30.29 -9.61
CA LEU A 51 -19.40 29.79 -8.55
C LEU A 51 -20.83 30.22 -8.90
N THR A 52 -21.63 29.30 -9.42
CA THR A 52 -23.07 29.46 -9.43
C THR A 52 -23.60 29.36 -8.00
N PRO A 53 -24.47 30.28 -7.55
CA PRO A 53 -25.08 30.18 -6.23
C PRO A 53 -25.99 28.93 -6.20
N LEU A 54 -25.68 28.02 -5.28
CA LEU A 54 -26.46 26.80 -5.05
C LEU A 54 -27.75 27.21 -4.33
N THR A 55 -28.86 27.33 -5.08
CA THR A 55 -30.20 27.41 -4.50
C THR A 55 -30.49 26.09 -3.80
N ILE A 56 -30.46 26.11 -2.47
CA ILE A 56 -30.80 24.96 -1.62
C ILE A 56 -32.34 24.83 -1.64
N PRO A 57 -32.91 23.72 -2.14
CA PRO A 57 -34.32 23.45 -1.93
C PRO A 57 -34.54 23.14 -0.44
N VAL A 58 -35.32 23.97 0.24
CA VAL A 58 -35.88 23.67 1.55
C VAL A 58 -36.76 22.42 1.40
N VAL A 59 -36.27 21.30 1.92
CA VAL A 59 -37.05 20.07 2.06
C VAL A 59 -37.71 20.11 3.43
N THR A 60 -38.99 20.44 3.43
CA THR A 60 -39.88 20.28 4.58
C THR A 60 -39.92 18.80 4.95
N ILE A 61 -39.40 18.46 6.14
CA ILE A 61 -39.43 17.12 6.71
C ILE A 61 -40.82 16.91 7.34
N PRO A 62 -41.63 15.94 6.88
CA PRO A 62 -42.82 15.54 7.63
C PRO A 62 -42.41 14.75 8.87
N ASP A 63 -42.78 15.32 10.02
CA ASP A 63 -42.74 14.72 11.35
C ASP A 63 -43.33 13.30 11.30
N SER A 64 -42.50 12.30 11.56
CA SER A 64 -42.91 10.89 11.59
C SER A 64 -42.70 10.33 13.00
N PRO A 65 -43.71 9.62 13.54
CA PRO A 65 -43.77 9.28 14.95
C PRO A 65 -42.73 8.24 15.37
N ILE A 66 -42.10 8.56 16.49
CA ILE A 66 -41.29 7.71 17.37
C ILE A 66 -41.99 6.37 17.59
N THR A 67 -41.45 5.31 16.99
CA THR A 67 -41.80 3.93 17.35
C THR A 67 -40.63 3.33 18.13
N SER A 68 -40.75 3.46 19.45
CA SER A 68 -40.01 2.68 20.44
C SER A 68 -40.32 1.20 20.21
N SER A 69 -39.34 0.39 19.81
CA SER A 69 -39.51 -1.05 19.90
C SER A 69 -38.22 -1.85 19.86
N THR A 70 -38.07 -2.66 20.92
CA THR A 70 -37.43 -3.97 20.94
C THR A 70 -35.94 -4.05 21.23
N SER A 71 -35.68 -4.27 22.52
CA SER A 71 -34.79 -5.27 23.15
C SER A 71 -33.52 -5.74 22.43
N PRO A 72 -32.42 -5.80 23.19
CA PRO A 72 -31.60 -7.00 23.19
C PRO A 72 -31.61 -7.68 24.57
N SER A 73 -32.39 -8.74 24.68
CA SER A 73 -32.16 -9.81 25.66
C SER A 73 -31.03 -10.68 25.13
N SER A 74 -29.97 -10.83 25.93
CA SER A 74 -29.36 -12.12 26.32
C SER A 74 -27.88 -11.92 26.65
N LEU A 75 -27.64 -11.74 27.94
CA LEU A 75 -26.35 -11.93 28.59
C LEU A 75 -26.04 -13.43 28.56
N TRP A 76 -25.14 -13.86 27.68
CA TRP A 76 -24.46 -15.14 27.85
C TRP A 76 -23.12 -14.91 28.50
N THR A 77 -23.15 -14.90 29.83
CA THR A 77 -22.00 -15.12 30.69
C THR A 77 -21.60 -16.58 30.58
N SER A 78 -20.72 -16.89 29.64
CA SER A 78 -20.00 -18.16 29.67
C SER A 78 -18.98 -18.12 30.81
N SER A 79 -19.47 -18.47 31.99
CA SER A 79 -18.70 -18.89 33.14
C SER A 79 -17.95 -20.17 32.76
N VAL A 80 -16.63 -20.08 32.59
CA VAL A 80 -15.78 -21.27 32.54
C VAL A 80 -14.79 -21.24 33.70
N SER A 81 -15.09 -22.16 34.60
CA SER A 81 -14.36 -22.75 35.71
C SER A 81 -12.88 -22.39 35.85
N GLN A 82 -12.61 -21.86 37.05
CA GLN A 82 -11.34 -21.93 37.75
C GLN A 82 -10.75 -23.35 37.70
N GLY A 83 -9.48 -23.45 37.30
CA GLY A 83 -8.62 -24.61 37.50
C GLY A 83 -7.45 -24.22 38.43
N PRO A 84 -7.10 -25.03 39.44
CA PRO A 84 -6.28 -24.61 40.57
C PRO A 84 -4.78 -24.52 40.28
N SER A 85 -4.16 -23.68 41.09
CA SER A 85 -2.75 -23.54 41.41
C SER A 85 -1.92 -24.82 41.25
N SER A 86 -0.83 -24.71 40.49
CA SER A 86 0.35 -25.53 40.69
C SER A 86 1.50 -24.60 41.06
N SER A 87 1.72 -24.46 42.36
CA SER A 87 2.93 -23.91 42.96
C SER A 87 4.10 -24.79 42.55
N SER A 88 4.98 -24.30 41.67
CA SER A 88 6.29 -24.93 41.47
C SER A 88 7.33 -24.10 42.20
N SER A 89 7.73 -24.63 43.35
CA SER A 89 8.77 -24.10 44.22
C SER A 89 10.13 -24.06 43.53
N PHE A 90 10.87 -23.03 43.91
CA PHE A 90 12.27 -22.73 43.68
C PHE A 90 13.20 -23.96 43.70
N ALA A 91 14.08 -24.05 42.70
CA ALA A 91 15.36 -24.73 42.81
C ALA A 91 16.47 -23.74 42.38
N LEU A 92 17.11 -23.16 43.39
CA LEU A 92 18.40 -22.49 43.27
C LEU A 92 19.48 -23.55 43.15
N THR A 93 20.06 -23.72 41.97
CA THR A 93 21.39 -24.32 41.82
C THR A 93 22.20 -23.56 40.77
N SER A 94 23.37 -23.14 41.26
CA SER A 94 24.47 -22.34 40.70
C SER A 94 25.15 -22.91 39.43
N PRO A 95 26.11 -22.16 38.83
CA PRO A 95 26.33 -22.06 37.40
C PRO A 95 27.36 -23.04 36.85
N SER A 96 27.26 -23.36 35.56
CA SER A 96 28.43 -23.73 34.75
C SER A 96 28.10 -23.60 33.26
N SER A 97 28.85 -22.75 32.57
CA SER A 97 28.75 -22.50 31.13
C SER A 97 29.09 -23.74 30.31
N PRO A 98 28.51 -23.85 29.10
CA PRO A 98 29.38 -23.85 27.93
C PRO A 98 29.01 -22.76 26.90
N PRO A 99 29.97 -22.27 26.10
CA PRO A 99 29.71 -21.35 25.00
C PRO A 99 28.90 -22.08 23.93
N VAL A 100 27.61 -21.75 23.81
CA VAL A 100 26.81 -22.20 22.67
C VAL A 100 27.25 -21.42 21.43
N PRO A 101 27.65 -22.10 20.35
CA PRO A 101 28.00 -21.44 19.10
C PRO A 101 26.79 -20.69 18.58
N SER A 102 27.05 -19.48 18.08
CA SER A 102 26.10 -18.60 17.41
C SER A 102 25.32 -19.35 16.33
N SER A 103 24.17 -19.89 16.69
CA SER A 103 23.16 -20.28 15.71
C SER A 103 22.66 -18.97 15.10
N PRO A 104 22.88 -18.73 13.80
CA PRO A 104 22.12 -17.70 13.12
C PRO A 104 20.67 -18.14 13.23
N SER A 105 19.92 -17.49 14.12
CA SER A 105 18.47 -17.56 14.13
C SER A 105 18.04 -16.85 12.85
N SER A 106 18.15 -17.58 11.74
CA SER A 106 17.56 -17.22 10.47
C SER A 106 16.07 -17.33 10.70
N ILE A 107 15.49 -16.27 11.26
CA ILE A 107 14.06 -16.03 11.21
C ILE A 107 13.70 -16.27 9.75
N PRO A 108 12.92 -17.32 9.44
CA PRO A 108 12.55 -17.59 8.07
C PRO A 108 11.80 -16.35 7.61
N SER A 109 12.43 -15.57 6.74
CA SER A 109 11.74 -14.51 6.02
C SER A 109 10.51 -15.19 5.45
N PRO A 110 9.29 -14.67 5.72
CA PRO A 110 8.07 -15.29 5.23
C PRO A 110 8.17 -15.27 3.71
N ASN A 111 8.60 -16.41 3.16
CA ASN A 111 8.64 -16.64 1.74
C ASN A 111 7.18 -16.62 1.32
N LEU A 112 6.72 -15.47 0.81
CA LEU A 112 5.43 -15.27 0.16
C LEU A 112 5.34 -16.09 -1.15
N THR A 113 6.14 -17.15 -1.29
CA THR A 113 6.06 -18.19 -2.32
C THR A 113 4.86 -19.09 -2.04
N SER A 114 3.69 -18.50 -1.84
CA SER A 114 2.46 -19.20 -2.16
C SER A 114 2.52 -19.46 -3.66
N SER A 115 2.46 -20.74 -4.04
CA SER A 115 2.42 -21.25 -5.41
C SER A 115 1.14 -20.78 -6.14
N HIS A 116 0.99 -19.46 -6.31
CA HIS A 116 -0.09 -18.87 -7.07
C HIS A 116 0.29 -18.93 -8.54
N LYS A 117 -0.27 -19.95 -9.22
CA LYS A 117 -0.42 -19.99 -10.67
C LYS A 117 -0.66 -18.59 -11.20
N SER A 118 0.25 -18.11 -12.07
CA SER A 118 0.37 -16.85 -12.81
C SER A 118 -0.91 -16.03 -13.07
N SER A 119 -1.68 -15.71 -12.04
CA SER A 119 -2.88 -14.91 -12.18
C SER A 119 -2.42 -13.46 -12.26
N SER A 120 -2.69 -12.79 -13.37
CA SER A 120 -2.43 -11.35 -13.55
C SER A 120 -3.30 -10.45 -12.65
N LYS A 121 -3.90 -11.02 -11.60
CA LYS A 121 -4.78 -10.36 -10.65
C LYS A 121 -3.95 -9.98 -9.42
N TRP A 122 -4.27 -8.81 -8.85
CA TRP A 122 -3.72 -8.42 -7.56
C TRP A 122 -4.00 -9.52 -6.53
N PRO A 123 -3.05 -9.87 -5.65
CA PRO A 123 -3.27 -10.89 -4.65
C PRO A 123 -4.40 -10.47 -3.70
N ALA A 124 -5.57 -11.07 -3.88
CA ALA A 124 -6.80 -10.70 -3.17
C ALA A 124 -6.78 -11.09 -1.68
N HIS A 125 -5.84 -11.96 -1.30
CA HIS A 125 -5.69 -12.49 0.06
C HIS A 125 -4.49 -11.91 0.82
N CYS A 126 -3.87 -10.83 0.32
CA CYS A 126 -2.81 -10.14 1.06
C CYS A 126 -3.37 -9.39 2.27
N TYR A 127 -2.57 -9.37 3.34
CA TYR A 127 -2.83 -8.54 4.51
C TYR A 127 -2.21 -7.16 4.34
N VAL A 128 -2.75 -6.16 5.02
CA VAL A 128 -2.30 -4.76 4.96
C VAL A 128 -0.86 -4.63 5.44
N VAL A 129 -0.48 -5.39 6.48
CA VAL A 129 0.90 -5.42 6.98
C VAL A 129 1.90 -5.87 5.90
N ASP A 130 1.61 -6.96 5.19
CA ASP A 130 2.50 -7.47 4.14
C ASP A 130 2.59 -6.49 2.96
N MET A 131 1.52 -5.74 2.69
CA MET A 131 1.47 -4.73 1.63
C MET A 131 2.28 -3.49 1.96
N ARG A 132 2.22 -3.01 3.21
CA ARG A 132 3.06 -1.91 3.70
C ARG A 132 4.53 -2.29 3.56
N ASP A 133 4.90 -3.47 4.08
CA ASP A 133 6.28 -3.96 4.04
C ASP A 133 6.74 -4.14 2.58
N ALA A 134 5.86 -4.59 1.68
CA ALA A 134 6.15 -4.67 0.25
C ALA A 134 6.41 -3.27 -0.36
N PHE A 135 5.64 -2.24 0.00
CA PHE A 135 5.85 -0.87 -0.50
C PHE A 135 7.19 -0.31 -0.04
N GLU A 136 7.54 -0.49 1.23
CA GLU A 136 8.82 -0.07 1.79
C GLU A 136 9.98 -0.78 1.10
N LYS A 137 9.85 -2.09 0.87
CA LYS A 137 10.86 -2.88 0.13
C LYS A 137 11.04 -2.34 -1.28
N ILE A 138 9.96 -2.11 -2.03
CA ILE A 138 10.01 -1.56 -3.40
C ILE A 138 10.63 -0.14 -3.42
N ASP A 139 10.38 0.67 -2.39
CA ASP A 139 10.93 2.02 -2.31
C ASP A 139 12.42 2.05 -1.96
N SER A 140 12.95 0.97 -1.40
CA SER A 140 14.35 0.89 -0.99
C SER A 140 15.31 1.16 -2.15
N GLN A 141 16.41 1.86 -1.87
CA GLN A 141 17.46 2.09 -2.86
C GLN A 141 18.10 0.78 -3.34
N GLU A 142 18.14 -0.24 -2.48
CA GLU A 142 18.67 -1.55 -2.83
C GLU A 142 17.85 -2.22 -3.94
N MET A 143 16.52 -2.20 -3.85
CA MET A 143 15.65 -2.74 -4.90
C MET A 143 15.84 -1.99 -6.22
N ARG A 144 16.01 -0.67 -6.18
CA ARG A 144 16.27 0.13 -7.40
C ARG A 144 17.63 -0.16 -8.04
N LYS A 145 18.64 -0.54 -7.26
CA LYS A 145 19.96 -0.91 -7.78
C LYS A 145 19.96 -2.32 -8.36
N ARG A 146 19.27 -3.27 -7.70
CA ARG A 146 19.23 -4.67 -8.12
C ARG A 146 18.32 -4.91 -9.33
N PHE A 147 17.23 -4.15 -9.45
CA PHE A 147 16.22 -4.33 -10.49
C PHE A 147 16.03 -3.03 -11.26
N GLY A 148 16.25 -3.08 -12.58
CA GLY A 148 16.26 -1.89 -13.44
C GLY A 148 14.88 -1.30 -13.68
N THR A 149 13.82 -2.10 -13.56
CA THR A 149 12.45 -1.66 -13.78
C THR A 149 11.54 -1.90 -12.56
N LEU A 150 10.50 -1.08 -12.41
CA LEU A 150 9.50 -1.25 -11.36
C LEU A 150 8.74 -2.58 -11.51
N GLU A 151 8.54 -3.07 -12.74
CA GLU A 151 7.87 -4.35 -13.01
C GLU A 151 8.68 -5.53 -12.46
N GLU A 152 9.99 -5.54 -12.66
CA GLU A 152 10.90 -6.54 -12.07
C GLU A 152 10.92 -6.47 -10.54
N GLN A 153 10.90 -5.25 -9.97
CA GLN A 153 10.83 -5.06 -8.52
C GLN A 153 9.52 -5.65 -7.95
N LEU A 154 8.40 -5.39 -8.61
CA LEU A 154 7.09 -5.93 -8.22
C LEU A 154 7.06 -7.45 -8.32
N GLU A 155 7.55 -8.01 -9.43
CA GLU A 155 7.60 -9.46 -9.64
C GLU A 155 8.49 -10.15 -8.58
N HIS A 156 9.61 -9.52 -8.22
CA HIS A 156 10.48 -10.03 -7.17
C HIS A 156 9.84 -9.99 -5.78
N VAL A 157 9.14 -8.90 -5.43
CA VAL A 157 8.54 -8.72 -4.09
C VAL A 157 7.27 -9.55 -3.91
N PHE A 158 6.41 -9.60 -4.91
CA PHE A 158 5.13 -10.32 -4.85
C PHE A 158 5.22 -11.77 -5.35
N GLY A 159 6.35 -12.18 -5.95
CA GLY A 159 6.52 -13.50 -6.54
C GLY A 159 5.65 -13.76 -7.78
N CYS A 160 5.02 -12.73 -8.34
CA CYS A 160 4.16 -12.84 -9.53
C CYS A 160 4.09 -11.53 -10.32
N LYS A 161 3.71 -11.63 -11.60
CA LYS A 161 3.56 -10.46 -12.47
C LYS A 161 2.32 -9.64 -12.11
N VAL A 162 2.57 -8.41 -11.68
CA VAL A 162 1.52 -7.45 -11.28
C VAL A 162 1.43 -6.33 -12.31
N LYS A 163 0.21 -5.95 -12.70
CA LYS A 163 0.01 -4.79 -13.58
C LYS A 163 0.39 -3.49 -12.86
N LEU A 164 1.24 -2.67 -13.48
CA LEU A 164 1.66 -1.36 -12.96
C LEU A 164 0.47 -0.47 -12.56
N ALA A 165 -0.57 -0.40 -13.39
CA ALA A 165 -1.78 0.38 -13.10
C ALA A 165 -2.45 -0.06 -11.78
N THR A 166 -2.48 -1.37 -11.51
CA THR A 166 -3.03 -1.90 -10.27
C THR A 166 -2.16 -1.53 -9.08
N TYR A 167 -0.84 -1.63 -9.21
CA TYR A 167 0.10 -1.18 -8.18
C TYR A 167 -0.08 0.30 -7.82
N TYR A 168 -0.15 1.19 -8.81
CA TYR A 168 -0.37 2.60 -8.56
C TYR A 168 -1.73 2.86 -7.90
N ASN A 169 -2.81 2.21 -8.34
CA ASN A 169 -4.12 2.37 -7.71
C ASN A 169 -4.11 1.94 -6.24
N VAL A 170 -3.51 0.78 -5.96
CA VAL A 170 -3.38 0.26 -4.59
C VAL A 170 -2.55 1.21 -3.73
N ARG A 171 -1.44 1.72 -4.25
CA ARG A 171 -0.57 2.65 -3.54
C ARG A 171 -1.20 4.02 -3.31
N THR A 172 -1.96 4.52 -4.28
CA THR A 172 -2.77 5.74 -4.13
C THR A 172 -3.83 5.54 -3.06
N ARG A 173 -4.49 4.38 -3.04
CA ARG A 173 -5.48 4.05 -2.01
C ARG A 173 -4.86 4.01 -0.61
N TRP A 174 -3.69 3.39 -0.48
CA TRP A 174 -2.91 3.39 0.77
C TRP A 174 -2.64 4.82 1.24
N LYS A 175 -2.10 5.68 0.37
CA LYS A 175 -1.74 7.06 0.71
C LYS A 175 -2.94 7.98 0.96
N ALA A 176 -4.10 7.66 0.40
CA ALA A 176 -5.31 8.46 0.55
C ALA A 176 -6.04 8.20 1.88
N ALA A 177 -5.79 7.05 2.54
CA ALA A 177 -6.31 6.78 3.87
C ALA A 177 -5.58 7.64 4.93
N SER A 178 -6.29 8.03 5.99
CA SER A 178 -5.67 8.73 7.12
C SER A 178 -4.61 7.84 7.80
N GLU A 179 -3.73 8.47 8.58
CA GLU A 179 -2.74 7.75 9.38
C GLU A 179 -3.39 6.79 10.37
N ASP A 180 -4.35 7.25 11.17
CA ASP A 180 -5.10 6.43 12.14
C ASP A 180 -5.67 5.15 11.52
N HIS A 181 -6.26 5.25 10.32
CA HIS A 181 -6.84 4.10 9.63
C HIS A 181 -5.80 3.15 9.05
N ARG A 182 -4.66 3.68 8.61
CA ARG A 182 -3.53 2.82 8.20
C ARG A 182 -2.97 2.06 9.40
N GLU A 183 -2.84 2.72 10.54
CA GLU A 183 -2.36 2.10 11.79
C GLU A 183 -3.34 1.06 12.32
N GLU A 184 -4.64 1.35 12.34
CA GLU A 184 -5.68 0.40 12.73
C GLU A 184 -5.66 -0.86 11.85
N ALA A 185 -5.56 -0.67 10.53
CA ALA A 185 -5.52 -1.78 9.58
C ALA A 185 -4.22 -2.61 9.71
N VAL A 186 -3.09 -1.98 10.05
CA VAL A 186 -1.83 -2.67 10.35
C VAL A 186 -1.90 -3.39 11.70
N ALA A 187 -2.50 -2.79 12.72
CA ALA A 187 -2.72 -3.39 14.04
C ALA A 187 -3.61 -4.64 13.95
N GLY A 188 -4.53 -4.67 12.98
CA GLY A 188 -5.27 -5.87 12.60
C GLY A 188 -4.38 -7.05 12.16
N GLY A 189 -3.11 -6.83 11.83
CA GLY A 189 -2.13 -7.86 11.53
C GLY A 189 -2.59 -8.85 10.43
N ARG A 190 -2.31 -10.14 10.63
CA ARG A 190 -2.75 -11.23 9.72
C ARG A 190 -4.12 -11.80 10.10
N THR A 191 -5.04 -10.96 10.56
CA THR A 191 -6.43 -11.35 10.87
C THR A 191 -7.37 -11.00 9.71
N PRO A 192 -8.63 -11.48 9.70
CA PRO A 192 -9.60 -11.06 8.71
C PRO A 192 -9.83 -9.54 8.63
N ALA A 193 -9.69 -8.82 9.76
CA ALA A 193 -9.79 -7.36 9.82
C ALA A 193 -8.61 -6.68 9.11
N GLY A 194 -7.41 -7.24 9.21
CA GLY A 194 -6.19 -6.75 8.55
C GLY A 194 -6.07 -7.15 7.07
N ARG A 195 -7.11 -7.70 6.44
CA ARG A 195 -7.07 -8.05 5.00
C ARG A 195 -7.12 -6.80 4.13
N TRP A 196 -6.29 -6.77 3.09
CA TRP A 196 -6.27 -5.66 2.13
C TRP A 196 -7.64 -5.43 1.48
N SER A 197 -8.39 -6.49 1.19
CA SER A 197 -9.74 -6.38 0.60
C SER A 197 -10.74 -5.67 1.51
N VAL A 198 -10.63 -5.82 2.83
CA VAL A 198 -11.49 -5.14 3.82
C VAL A 198 -11.13 -3.66 3.87
N PHE A 199 -9.84 -3.35 4.03
CA PHE A 199 -9.32 -1.98 3.98
C PHE A 199 -9.70 -1.27 2.67
N ALA A 200 -9.51 -1.95 1.54
CA ALA A 200 -9.78 -1.43 0.22
C ALA A 200 -11.26 -1.09 0.00
N ARG A 201 -12.18 -1.78 0.67
CA ARG A 201 -13.63 -1.51 0.58
C ARG A 201 -14.03 -0.28 1.39
N GLN A 202 -13.37 -0.01 2.51
CA GLN A 202 -13.62 1.17 3.34
C GLN A 202 -13.13 2.46 2.69
N TYR A 203 -12.05 2.38 1.90
CA TYR A 203 -11.46 3.54 1.21
C TYR A 203 -11.48 3.35 -0.31
N PRO A 204 -12.64 3.48 -0.97
CA PRO A 204 -12.70 3.44 -2.42
C PRO A 204 -11.96 4.64 -3.02
N LEU A 205 -11.27 4.41 -4.13
CA LEU A 205 -10.76 5.50 -4.96
C LEU A 205 -11.99 6.21 -5.56
N LYS A 206 -12.19 7.49 -5.24
CA LYS A 206 -13.18 8.32 -5.93
C LYS A 206 -12.81 8.32 -7.42
N GLN A 207 -13.69 7.77 -8.25
CA GLN A 207 -13.52 7.75 -9.71
C GLN A 207 -13.84 9.11 -10.32
#